data_AF-A0A3L7LSY6-F1
#
_entry.id   AF-A0A3L7LSY6-F1
#
_cell.length_a   1.000
_cell.length_b   1.000
_cell.length_c   1.000
_cell.angle_alpha   90.00
_cell.angle_beta   90.00
_cell.angle_gamma   90.00
#
_symmetry.space_group_name_H-M   'P 1'
#
loop_
_entity.id
_entity.type
_entity.pdbx_description
1 polymer ?
#
loop_
_entity_poly.entity_id
_entity_poly.type
_entity_poly.pdbx_seq_one_letter_code
_entity_poly.pdbx_strand_id
1 'polypeptide(L)'
;AEVLLKRKFSDRLRSELGRLDVKGIVTDSRNRLMTDVREALNNGTSGDDEETQETAADNAIASAAARVERETNGPQPSVNPNSMAALGIEVVDVRIKQINLPTEVSDAIYQRMRAEREAVARRHRSQGQEEAEKLRAAADYEVTRTLAEAERQALITRGEADAETAKLYADAFSEDPAFYAFIRSLRAYENSFNNNNDVMVLSPESDFFRFMKSPEDTVVGRRT
;
A
#
# COMPACT_ATOMS: atom_id res chain seq x y z
N ALA A 1 -44.53 5.15 -43.91
CA ALA A 1 -43.08 4.96 -43.68
C ALA A 1 -42.69 5.17 -42.21
N GLU A 2 -43.04 6.30 -41.60
CA GLU A 2 -42.60 6.67 -40.23
C GLU A 2 -43.00 5.68 -39.11
N VAL A 3 -44.21 5.12 -39.17
CA VAL A 3 -44.70 4.16 -38.16
C VAL A 3 -43.88 2.86 -38.16
N LEU A 4 -43.50 2.36 -39.35
CA LEU A 4 -42.67 1.17 -39.49
C LEU A 4 -41.24 1.42 -39.00
N LEU A 5 -40.73 2.63 -39.23
CA LEU A 5 -39.41 3.07 -38.76
C LEU A 5 -39.35 3.09 -37.23
N LYS A 6 -40.35 3.70 -36.58
CA LYS A 6 -40.46 3.76 -35.11
C LYS A 6 -40.60 2.38 -34.47
N ARG A 7 -41.31 1.46 -35.13
CA ARG A 7 -41.47 0.07 -34.65
C ARG A 7 -40.14 -0.69 -34.72
N LYS A 8 -39.50 -0.73 -35.89
CA LYS A 8 -38.21 -1.42 -36.07
C LYS A 8 -37.12 -0.87 -35.14
N PHE A 9 -37.10 0.44 -34.94
CA PHE A 9 -36.19 1.09 -33.98
C PHE A 9 -36.48 0.66 -32.54
N SER A 10 -37.74 0.73 -32.11
CA SER A 10 -38.14 0.36 -30.74
C SER A 10 -37.87 -1.11 -30.44
N ASP A 11 -38.13 -2.00 -31.40
CA ASP A 11 -37.88 -3.44 -31.25
C ASP A 11 -36.38 -3.71 -31.11
N ARG A 12 -35.54 -3.01 -31.88
CA ARG A 12 -34.08 -3.14 -31.79
C ARG A 12 -33.53 -2.57 -30.48
N LEU A 13 -33.95 -1.37 -30.09
CA LEU A 13 -33.55 -0.75 -28.83
C LEU A 13 -33.94 -1.64 -27.64
N ARG A 14 -35.12 -2.25 -27.68
CA ARG A 14 -35.59 -3.16 -26.64
C ARG A 14 -34.78 -4.45 -26.58
N SER A 15 -34.37 -5.00 -27.72
CA SER A 15 -33.50 -6.17 -27.79
C SER A 15 -32.11 -5.89 -27.21
N GLU A 16 -31.51 -4.72 -27.51
CA GLU A 16 -30.19 -4.37 -26.97
C GLU A 16 -30.27 -4.00 -25.48
N LEU A 17 -31.26 -3.21 -25.07
CA LEU A 17 -31.47 -2.89 -23.65
C LEU A 17 -31.78 -4.13 -22.80
N GLY A 18 -32.42 -5.15 -23.38
CA GLY A 18 -32.69 -6.43 -22.70
C GLY A 18 -31.44 -7.29 -22.45
N ARG A 19 -30.34 -7.04 -23.17
CA ARG A 19 -29.06 -7.75 -23.01
C ARG A 19 -28.13 -7.10 -21.98
N LEU A 20 -28.39 -5.84 -21.59
CA LEU A 20 -27.53 -5.09 -20.67
C LEU A 20 -28.12 -4.95 -19.26
N ASP A 21 -27.22 -4.89 -18.28
CA ASP A 21 -27.56 -4.54 -16.90
C ASP A 21 -27.91 -3.05 -16.75
N VAL A 22 -28.76 -2.72 -15.76
CA VAL A 22 -29.19 -1.34 -15.43
C VAL A 22 -27.99 -0.40 -15.26
N LYS A 23 -26.90 -0.89 -14.65
CA LYS A 23 -25.65 -0.13 -14.53
C LYS A 23 -25.05 0.15 -15.90
N GLY A 24 -25.00 -0.82 -16.80
CA GLY A 24 -24.46 -0.66 -18.17
C GLY A 24 -25.27 0.31 -19.03
N ILE A 25 -26.59 0.38 -18.82
CA ILE A 25 -27.48 1.33 -19.52
C ILE A 25 -27.21 2.78 -19.07
N VAL A 26 -27.04 3.01 -17.77
CA VAL A 26 -26.86 4.35 -17.20
C VAL A 26 -25.41 4.83 -17.26
N THR A 27 -24.46 3.89 -17.18
CA THR A 27 -23.02 4.18 -17.27
C THR A 27 -22.44 3.89 -18.65
N ASP A 28 -23.26 3.87 -19.70
CA ASP A 28 -22.77 3.83 -21.09
C ASP A 28 -22.02 5.12 -21.43
N SER A 29 -20.85 5.28 -20.82
CA SER A 29 -19.96 6.42 -20.95
C SER A 29 -19.11 6.33 -22.21
N ARG A 30 -19.35 5.32 -23.06
CA ARG A 30 -18.57 5.06 -24.27
C ARG A 30 -19.43 5.03 -25.54
N ASN A 31 -20.69 5.49 -25.47
CA ASN A 31 -21.63 5.48 -26.59
C ASN A 31 -21.74 4.10 -27.28
N ARG A 32 -21.47 3.00 -26.57
CA ARG A 32 -21.44 1.67 -27.19
C ARG A 32 -22.84 1.25 -27.59
N LEU A 33 -23.82 1.44 -26.72
CA LEU A 33 -25.21 1.10 -27.00
C LEU A 33 -25.74 1.82 -28.25
N MET A 34 -25.46 3.12 -28.38
CA MET A 34 -25.91 3.90 -29.55
C MET A 34 -25.20 3.48 -30.83
N THR A 35 -23.93 3.09 -30.74
CA THR A 35 -23.13 2.60 -31.87
C THR A 35 -23.64 1.23 -32.33
N ASP A 36 -23.86 0.31 -31.39
CA ASP A 36 -24.35 -1.04 -31.64
C ASP A 36 -25.77 -1.03 -32.23
N VAL A 37 -26.66 -0.18 -31.69
CA VAL A 37 -28.00 0.02 -32.24
C VAL A 37 -27.94 0.60 -33.65
N ARG A 38 -27.09 1.62 -33.91
CA ARG A 38 -26.91 2.21 -35.24
C ARG A 38 -26.41 1.17 -36.25
N GLU A 39 -25.41 0.39 -35.88
CA GLU A 39 -24.81 -0.64 -36.73
C GLU A 39 -25.80 -1.77 -37.03
N ALA A 40 -26.52 -2.24 -36.01
CA ALA A 40 -27.55 -3.26 -36.19
C ALA A 40 -28.74 -2.79 -37.03
N LEU A 41 -29.07 -1.50 -37.03
CA LEU A 41 -30.12 -0.91 -37.86
C LEU A 41 -29.70 -0.84 -39.34
N ASN A 42 -28.44 -0.45 -39.60
CA ASN A 42 -27.91 -0.32 -40.97
C ASN A 42 -27.63 -1.70 -41.59
N ASN A 43 -26.93 -2.58 -40.88
CA ASN A 43 -26.47 -3.86 -41.43
C ASN A 43 -27.54 -4.96 -41.32
N GLY A 44 -28.42 -4.87 -40.32
CA GLY A 44 -29.37 -5.93 -39.98
C GLY A 44 -28.64 -7.16 -39.44
N THR A 45 -28.94 -7.56 -38.21
CA THR A 45 -28.45 -8.85 -37.71
C THR A 45 -29.24 -9.97 -38.39
N SER A 46 -28.53 -10.85 -39.07
CA SER A 46 -29.00 -12.19 -39.34
C SER A 46 -29.03 -12.89 -37.99
N GLY A 47 -30.14 -13.53 -37.60
CA GLY A 47 -30.25 -14.24 -36.32
C GLY A 47 -29.36 -15.49 -36.20
N ASP A 48 -28.36 -15.63 -37.08
CA ASP A 48 -27.50 -16.80 -37.21
C ASP A 48 -26.09 -16.58 -36.64
N ASP A 49 -25.83 -15.41 -36.03
CA ASP A 49 -24.58 -15.16 -35.30
C ASP A 49 -24.64 -15.76 -33.87
N GLU A 50 -25.04 -17.03 -33.76
CA GLU A 50 -24.42 -17.90 -32.76
C GLU A 50 -23.06 -18.28 -33.33
N GLU A 51 -22.04 -17.44 -33.06
CA GLU A 51 -20.65 -17.85 -33.26
C GLU A 51 -20.41 -19.10 -32.42
N THR A 52 -20.50 -20.26 -33.10
CA THR A 52 -19.87 -21.48 -32.66
C THR A 52 -18.39 -21.12 -32.54
N GLN A 53 -17.88 -21.07 -31.32
CA GLN A 53 -16.45 -21.00 -31.06
C GLN A 53 -15.82 -22.27 -31.63
N GLU A 54 -15.47 -22.26 -32.91
CA GLU A 54 -14.61 -23.27 -33.49
C GLU A 54 -13.22 -23.08 -32.86
N THR A 55 -12.87 -24.05 -32.03
CA THR A 55 -11.56 -24.15 -31.38
C THR A 55 -10.45 -24.07 -32.42
N ALA A 56 -9.46 -23.24 -32.14
CA ALA A 56 -8.30 -22.93 -32.99
C ALA A 56 -7.34 -24.12 -33.18
N ALA A 57 -7.77 -25.15 -33.91
CA ALA A 57 -6.93 -26.23 -34.37
C ALA A 57 -7.49 -26.80 -35.68
N ASP A 58 -7.24 -26.09 -36.80
CA ASP A 58 -6.97 -26.66 -38.16
C ASP A 58 -7.03 -25.58 -39.28
N ASN A 59 -6.34 -24.45 -39.09
CA ASN A 59 -6.40 -23.28 -39.99
C ASN A 59 -5.30 -23.20 -41.07
N ALA A 60 -4.64 -24.31 -41.44
CA ALA A 60 -3.58 -24.29 -42.45
C ALA A 60 -3.99 -24.83 -43.83
N ILE A 61 -5.06 -25.63 -43.92
CA ILE A 61 -5.48 -26.27 -45.17
C ILE A 61 -6.73 -25.58 -45.77
N ALA A 62 -7.57 -24.94 -44.92
CA ALA A 62 -8.74 -24.18 -45.36
C ALA A 62 -8.41 -22.85 -46.08
N SER A 63 -7.24 -22.25 -45.81
CA SER A 63 -6.87 -20.94 -46.37
C SER A 63 -6.60 -20.96 -47.88
N ALA A 64 -6.28 -22.13 -48.44
CA ALA A 64 -6.06 -22.29 -49.88
C ALA A 64 -7.39 -22.43 -50.66
N ALA A 65 -8.39 -23.11 -50.10
CA ALA A 65 -9.73 -23.22 -50.68
C ALA A 65 -10.52 -21.91 -50.57
N ALA A 66 -10.42 -21.22 -49.42
CA ALA A 66 -11.13 -19.97 -49.16
C ALA A 66 -10.65 -18.77 -50.01
N ARG A 67 -9.49 -18.87 -50.68
CA ARG A 67 -9.01 -17.81 -51.59
C ARG A 67 -9.70 -17.89 -52.96
N VAL A 68 -10.10 -19.08 -53.41
CA VAL A 68 -10.74 -19.30 -54.72
C VAL A 68 -12.24 -18.96 -54.68
N GLU A 69 -12.91 -19.16 -53.54
CA GLU A 69 -14.33 -18.82 -53.38
C GLU A 69 -14.60 -17.32 -53.24
N ARG A 70 -13.57 -16.53 -52.91
CA ARG A 70 -13.70 -15.07 -52.72
C ARG A 70 -13.71 -14.28 -54.04
N GLU A 71 -13.31 -14.90 -55.14
CA GLU A 71 -13.15 -14.23 -56.44
C GLU A 71 -14.33 -14.43 -57.40
N THR A 72 -15.22 -15.41 -57.17
CA THR A 72 -16.30 -15.76 -58.11
C THR A 72 -17.72 -15.37 -57.68
N ASN A 73 -17.93 -14.88 -56.45
CA ASN A 73 -19.17 -14.20 -56.09
C ASN A 73 -18.82 -12.93 -55.32
N GLY A 74 -18.97 -11.78 -55.98
CA GLY A 74 -18.87 -10.49 -55.30
C GLY A 74 -19.83 -10.46 -54.11
N PRO A 75 -19.49 -9.78 -52.99
CA PRO A 75 -20.37 -9.68 -51.85
C PRO A 75 -21.58 -8.87 -52.28
N GLN A 76 -22.63 -9.54 -52.77
CA GLN A 76 -23.95 -8.98 -52.70
C GLN A 76 -24.20 -8.80 -51.20
N PRO A 77 -24.39 -7.56 -50.72
CA PRO A 77 -24.87 -7.41 -49.36
C PRO A 77 -26.16 -8.24 -49.33
N SER A 78 -26.18 -9.27 -48.49
CA SER A 78 -27.42 -9.90 -48.10
C SER A 78 -28.22 -8.78 -47.46
N VAL A 79 -29.02 -8.09 -48.27
CA VAL A 79 -29.89 -7.03 -47.83
C VAL A 79 -30.92 -7.76 -46.99
N ASN A 80 -30.62 -7.89 -45.71
CA ASN A 80 -31.51 -8.47 -44.73
C ASN A 80 -32.83 -7.72 -44.91
N PRO A 81 -33.95 -8.37 -45.29
CA PRO A 81 -35.23 -7.68 -45.54
C PRO A 81 -35.74 -6.92 -44.30
N ASN A 82 -35.11 -7.20 -43.15
CA ASN A 82 -35.36 -6.59 -41.87
C ASN A 82 -34.50 -5.34 -41.58
N SER A 83 -33.42 -5.05 -42.31
CA SER A 83 -32.55 -3.87 -42.10
C SER A 83 -33.14 -2.56 -42.63
N MET A 84 -32.61 -1.43 -42.18
CA MET A 84 -32.97 -0.10 -42.71
C MET A 84 -32.40 0.11 -44.12
N ALA A 85 -31.28 -0.54 -44.43
CA ALA A 85 -30.71 -0.58 -45.77
C ALA A 85 -31.66 -1.21 -46.81
N ALA A 86 -32.47 -2.21 -46.41
CA ALA A 86 -33.51 -2.79 -47.28
C ALA A 86 -34.63 -1.82 -47.66
N LEU A 87 -34.80 -0.75 -46.86
CA LEU A 87 -35.76 0.33 -47.11
C LEU A 87 -35.11 1.54 -47.81
N GLY A 88 -33.82 1.48 -48.13
CA GLY A 88 -33.06 2.59 -48.73
C GLY A 88 -32.77 3.75 -47.76
N ILE A 89 -32.77 3.49 -46.44
CA ILE A 89 -32.59 4.51 -45.40
C ILE A 89 -31.28 4.24 -44.65
N GLU A 90 -30.39 5.23 -44.60
CA GLU A 90 -29.14 5.18 -43.83
C GLU A 90 -29.31 5.92 -42.49
N VAL A 91 -28.98 5.24 -41.38
CA VAL A 91 -29.02 5.82 -40.03
C VAL A 91 -27.64 6.36 -39.67
N VAL A 92 -27.54 7.69 -39.53
CA VAL A 92 -26.28 8.39 -39.22
C VAL A 92 -25.99 8.45 -37.72
N ASP A 93 -27.01 8.74 -36.88
CA ASP A 93 -26.86 8.89 -35.43
C ASP A 93 -28.14 8.48 -34.69
N VAL A 94 -27.96 7.92 -33.49
CA VAL A 94 -29.04 7.50 -32.59
C VAL A 94 -28.79 8.14 -31.23
N ARG A 95 -29.80 8.86 -30.71
CA ARG A 95 -29.73 9.48 -29.38
C ARG A 95 -30.98 9.25 -28.58
N ILE A 96 -30.82 9.01 -27.29
CA ILE A 96 -31.93 9.00 -26.34
C ILE A 96 -32.33 10.45 -26.07
N LYS A 97 -33.59 10.77 -26.34
CA LYS A 97 -34.15 12.10 -26.03
C LYS A 97 -34.59 12.20 -24.57
N GLN A 98 -35.33 11.21 -24.08
CA GLN A 98 -35.87 11.19 -22.72
C GLN A 98 -36.25 9.76 -22.32
N ILE A 99 -35.94 9.39 -21.08
CA ILE A 99 -36.43 8.16 -20.44
C ILE A 99 -37.48 8.60 -19.43
N ASN A 100 -38.72 8.18 -19.63
CA ASN A 100 -39.79 8.41 -18.66
C ASN A 100 -39.90 7.19 -17.76
N LEU A 101 -39.56 7.35 -16.48
CA LEU A 101 -39.77 6.33 -15.46
C LEU A 101 -41.10 6.63 -14.74
N PRO A 102 -42.05 5.69 -14.67
CA PRO A 102 -43.28 5.88 -13.91
C PRO A 102 -42.98 6.13 -12.43
N THR A 103 -43.70 7.07 -11.82
CA THR A 103 -43.49 7.51 -10.43
C THR A 103 -43.71 6.39 -9.41
N GLU A 104 -44.50 5.37 -9.74
CA GLU A 104 -44.76 4.22 -8.85
C GLU A 104 -43.51 3.36 -8.60
N VAL A 105 -42.56 3.32 -9.55
CA VAL A 105 -41.35 2.48 -9.46
C VAL A 105 -40.10 3.30 -9.14
N SER A 106 -40.13 4.62 -9.37
CA SER A 106 -38.96 5.49 -9.18
C SER A 106 -38.48 5.52 -7.73
N ASP A 107 -39.41 5.59 -6.77
CA ASP A 107 -39.06 5.76 -5.36
C ASP A 107 -38.32 4.54 -4.81
N ALA A 108 -38.77 3.33 -5.15
CA ALA A 108 -38.12 2.08 -4.75
C ALA A 108 -36.69 1.98 -5.31
N ILE A 109 -36.49 2.40 -6.56
CA ILE A 109 -35.17 2.41 -7.20
C ILE A 109 -34.25 3.47 -6.55
N TYR A 110 -34.75 4.67 -6.26
CA TYR A 110 -33.98 5.68 -5.56
C TYR A 110 -33.55 5.24 -4.16
N GLN A 111 -34.44 4.59 -3.40
CA GLN A 111 -34.10 4.04 -2.09
C GLN A 111 -33.03 2.97 -2.18
N ARG A 112 -33.14 2.05 -3.16
CA ARG A 112 -32.10 1.04 -3.41
C ARG A 112 -30.77 1.67 -3.78
N MET A 113 -30.76 2.68 -4.67
CA MET A 113 -29.53 3.38 -5.05
C MET A 113 -28.88 4.08 -3.85
N ARG A 114 -29.67 4.71 -2.97
CA ARG A 114 -29.14 5.32 -1.74
C ARG A 114 -28.51 4.28 -0.83
N ALA A 115 -29.19 3.16 -0.60
CA ALA A 115 -28.68 2.07 0.23
C ALA A 115 -27.38 1.47 -0.34
N GLU A 116 -27.31 1.25 -1.65
CA GLU A 116 -26.11 0.76 -2.33
C GLU A 116 -24.95 1.76 -2.22
N ARG A 117 -25.21 3.06 -2.44
CA ARG A 117 -24.20 4.12 -2.30
C ARG A 117 -23.69 4.23 -0.87
N GLU A 118 -24.57 4.12 0.11
CA GLU A 118 -24.19 4.15 1.51
C GLU A 118 -23.36 2.91 1.89
N ALA A 119 -23.73 1.72 1.39
CA ALA A 119 -22.96 0.51 1.58
C ALA A 119 -21.56 0.60 0.98
N VAL A 120 -21.43 1.16 -0.23
CA VAL A 120 -20.13 1.42 -0.87
C VAL A 120 -19.31 2.43 -0.06
N ALA A 121 -19.92 3.52 0.39
CA ALA A 121 -19.24 4.51 1.24
C ALA A 121 -18.77 3.92 2.57
N ARG A 122 -19.61 3.09 3.23
CA ARG A 122 -19.22 2.38 4.46
C ARG A 122 -18.05 1.44 4.21
N ARG A 123 -18.05 0.68 3.10
CA ARG A 123 -16.95 -0.20 2.73
C ARG A 123 -15.64 0.58 2.55
N HIS A 124 -15.67 1.69 1.82
CA HIS A 124 -14.47 2.51 1.62
C HIS A 124 -13.97 3.15 2.93
N ARG A 125 -14.86 3.62 3.81
CA ARG A 125 -14.45 4.12 5.13
C ARG A 125 -13.81 3.02 5.98
N SER A 126 -14.39 1.81 5.98
CA SER A 126 -13.83 0.67 6.71
C SER A 126 -12.44 0.29 6.18
N GLN A 127 -12.26 0.25 4.86
CA GLN A 127 -10.97 -0.03 4.24
C GLN A 127 -9.94 1.05 4.59
N GLY A 128 -10.30 2.33 4.49
CA GLY A 128 -9.40 3.42 4.86
C GLY A 128 -9.02 3.41 6.35
N GLN A 129 -9.94 2.98 7.24
CA GLN A 129 -9.64 2.82 8.66
C GLN A 129 -8.68 1.64 8.91
N GLU A 130 -8.91 0.50 8.25
CA GLU A 130 -8.03 -0.67 8.35
C GLU A 130 -6.62 -0.36 7.87
N GLU A 131 -6.49 0.29 6.71
CA GLU A 131 -5.19 0.70 6.14
C GLU A 131 -4.48 1.71 7.05
N ALA A 132 -5.21 2.69 7.58
CA ALA A 132 -4.65 3.67 8.50
C ALA A 132 -4.15 3.01 9.79
N GLU A 133 -4.88 2.04 10.33
CA GLU A 133 -4.48 1.33 11.55
C GLU A 133 -3.23 0.48 11.33
N LYS A 134 -3.16 -0.25 10.20
CA LYS A 134 -1.96 -0.98 9.81
C LYS A 134 -0.74 -0.06 9.69
N LEU A 135 -0.92 1.10 9.06
CA LEU A 135 0.16 2.08 8.89
C LEU A 135 0.64 2.65 10.23
N ARG A 136 -0.28 2.98 11.14
CA ARG A 136 0.08 3.45 12.49
C ARG A 136 0.84 2.39 13.27
N ALA A 137 0.34 1.16 13.29
CA ALA A 137 1.01 0.06 13.98
C ALA A 137 2.42 -0.20 13.43
N ALA A 138 2.61 -0.12 12.11
CA ALA A 138 3.91 -0.25 11.48
C ALA A 138 4.86 0.91 11.87
N ALA A 139 4.36 2.14 11.88
CA ALA A 139 5.14 3.31 12.29
C ALA A 139 5.56 3.21 13.77
N ASP A 140 4.66 2.82 14.67
CA ASP A 140 4.95 2.65 16.09
C ASP A 140 5.99 1.54 16.32
N TYR A 141 5.88 0.44 15.56
CA TYR A 141 6.89 -0.61 15.56
C TYR A 141 8.26 -0.12 15.09
N GLU A 142 8.32 0.67 14.02
CA GLU A 142 9.59 1.23 13.53
C GLU A 142 10.23 2.21 14.52
N VAL A 143 9.43 3.04 15.19
CA VAL A 143 9.90 3.98 16.22
C VAL A 143 10.50 3.20 17.38
N THR A 144 9.77 2.21 17.91
CA THR A 144 10.24 1.39 19.04
C THR A 144 11.48 0.59 18.68
N ARG A 145 11.55 0.01 17.47
CA ARG A 145 12.74 -0.69 16.98
C ARG A 145 13.94 0.24 16.88
N THR A 146 13.76 1.43 16.29
CA THR A 146 14.84 2.39 16.09
C THR A 146 15.38 2.91 17.41
N LEU A 147 14.50 3.20 18.37
CA LEU A 147 14.89 3.62 19.70
C LEU A 147 15.65 2.51 20.44
N ALA A 148 15.15 1.28 20.39
CA ALA A 148 15.82 0.13 21.00
C ALA A 148 17.21 -0.13 20.39
N GLU A 149 17.35 -0.01 19.07
CA GLU A 149 18.64 -0.16 18.40
C GLU A 149 19.60 0.97 18.75
N ALA A 150 19.12 2.21 18.83
CA ALA A 150 19.92 3.36 19.25
C ALA A 150 20.41 3.22 20.70
N GLU A 151 19.54 2.78 21.63
CA GLU A 151 19.91 2.52 23.02
C GLU A 151 20.92 1.37 23.13
N ARG A 152 20.68 0.26 22.42
CA ARG A 152 21.62 -0.86 22.33
C ARG A 152 22.99 -0.39 21.87
N GLN A 153 23.05 0.38 20.78
CA GLN A 153 24.30 0.87 20.23
C GLN A 153 25.01 1.82 21.20
N ALA A 154 24.27 2.71 21.87
CA ALA A 154 24.81 3.61 22.88
C ALA A 154 25.42 2.85 24.06
N LEU A 155 24.75 1.79 24.54
CA LEU A 155 25.26 0.95 25.63
C LEU A 155 26.50 0.16 25.22
N ILE A 156 26.55 -0.36 23.99
CA ILE A 156 27.73 -1.04 23.45
C ILE A 156 28.93 -0.08 23.40
N THR A 157 28.76 1.08 22.75
CA THR A 157 29.84 2.07 22.62
C THR A 157 30.32 2.58 23.98
N ARG A 158 29.40 2.77 24.95
CA ARG A 158 29.78 3.13 26.31
C ARG A 158 30.55 2.01 27.01
N GLY A 159 30.09 0.77 26.90
CA GLY A 159 30.79 -0.39 27.47
C GLY A 159 32.18 -0.60 26.90
N GLU A 160 32.34 -0.39 25.58
CA GLU A 160 33.65 -0.43 24.91
C GLU A 160 34.58 0.69 25.42
N ALA A 161 34.07 1.92 25.52
CA ALA A 161 34.85 3.05 26.04
C ALA A 161 35.26 2.86 27.51
N ASP A 162 34.34 2.34 28.35
CA ASP A 162 34.63 2.05 29.75
C ASP A 162 35.69 0.94 29.89
N ALA A 163 35.61 -0.10 29.05
CA ALA A 163 36.59 -1.18 29.02
C ALA A 163 37.98 -0.71 28.55
N GLU A 164 38.04 0.11 27.50
CA GLU A 164 39.29 0.71 27.01
C GLU A 164 39.92 1.64 28.06
N THR A 165 39.09 2.46 28.70
CA THR A 165 39.50 3.37 29.77
C THR A 165 40.06 2.60 30.97
N ALA A 166 39.36 1.55 31.42
CA ALA A 166 39.82 0.70 32.52
C ALA A 166 41.15 0.01 32.19
N LYS A 167 41.33 -0.45 30.94
CA LYS A 167 42.58 -1.03 30.46
C LYS A 167 43.71 0.00 30.48
N LEU A 168 43.50 1.19 29.91
CA LEU A 168 44.50 2.25 29.89
C LEU A 168 44.92 2.67 31.31
N TYR A 169 43.96 2.78 32.23
CA TYR A 169 44.26 3.05 33.64
C TYR A 169 45.06 1.91 34.27
N ALA A 170 44.68 0.65 34.04
CA ALA A 170 45.42 -0.50 34.56
C ALA A 170 46.86 -0.52 34.04
N ASP A 171 47.05 -0.28 32.74
CA ASP A 171 48.37 -0.26 32.10
C ASP A 171 49.23 0.89 32.68
N ALA A 172 48.69 2.12 32.75
CA ALA A 172 49.39 3.28 33.29
C ALA A 172 49.76 3.15 34.78
N PHE A 173 48.90 2.51 35.59
CA PHE A 173 49.15 2.34 37.02
C PHE A 173 49.95 1.09 37.37
N SER A 174 50.10 0.15 36.43
CA SER A 174 50.97 -1.02 36.60
C SER A 174 52.46 -0.68 36.49
N GLU A 175 52.81 0.49 35.93
CA GLU A 175 54.19 0.97 35.84
C GLU A 175 54.79 1.27 37.24
N ASP A 176 54.02 1.88 38.15
CA ASP A 176 54.42 2.11 39.55
C ASP A 176 53.23 1.94 40.53
N PRO A 177 53.10 0.76 41.15
CA PRO A 177 52.05 0.48 42.14
C PRO A 177 52.11 1.36 43.40
N ALA A 178 53.30 1.81 43.81
CA ALA A 178 53.48 2.63 45.01
C ALA A 178 52.98 4.06 44.77
N PHE A 179 53.29 4.62 43.59
CA PHE A 179 52.77 5.93 43.17
C PHE A 179 51.24 5.91 42.99
N TYR A 180 50.68 4.82 42.45
CA TYR A 180 49.22 4.66 42.34
C TYR A 180 48.52 4.69 43.70
N ALA A 181 49.02 3.93 44.69
CA ALA A 181 48.45 3.90 46.02
C ALA A 181 48.45 5.29 46.68
N PHE A 182 49.49 6.08 46.42
CA PHE A 182 49.60 7.46 46.89
C PHE A 182 48.57 8.38 46.21
N ILE A 183 48.51 8.45 44.88
CA ILE A 183 47.56 9.31 44.15
C ILE A 183 46.10 8.95 44.45
N ARG A 184 45.79 7.65 44.59
CA ARG A 184 44.47 7.18 44.99
C ARG A 184 44.09 7.65 46.39
N SER A 185 45.02 7.64 47.33
CA SER A 185 44.78 8.17 48.69
C SER A 185 44.52 9.68 48.68
N LEU A 186 45.26 10.46 47.87
CA LEU A 186 45.05 11.89 47.73
C LEU A 186 43.68 12.24 47.14
N ARG A 187 43.24 11.53 46.09
CA ARG A 187 41.89 11.72 45.53
C ARG A 187 40.79 11.32 46.51
N ALA A 188 41.02 10.29 47.32
CA ALA A 188 40.08 9.91 48.37
C ALA A 188 39.96 11.00 49.45
N TYR A 189 41.07 11.66 49.81
CA TYR A 189 41.04 12.83 50.69
C TYR A 189 40.23 13.96 50.07
N GLU A 190 40.55 14.36 48.83
CA GLU A 190 39.85 15.44 48.13
C GLU A 190 38.34 15.22 48.09
N ASN A 191 37.90 14.01 47.68
CA ASN A 191 36.49 13.67 47.61
C ASN A 191 35.80 13.64 48.99
N SER A 192 36.52 13.20 50.02
CA SER A 192 36.00 13.14 51.39
C SER A 192 35.86 14.53 52.02
N PHE A 193 36.72 15.48 51.66
CA PHE A 193 36.69 16.85 52.19
C PHE A 193 35.80 17.80 51.40
N ASN A 194 35.37 17.44 50.18
CA ASN A 194 34.51 18.28 49.34
C ASN A 194 33.02 18.31 49.78
N ASN A 195 32.61 17.44 50.72
CA ASN A 195 31.27 17.44 51.32
C ASN A 195 31.31 18.10 52.71
N ASN A 196 30.86 19.35 52.82
CA ASN A 196 30.93 20.21 54.02
C ASN A 196 30.19 19.72 55.30
N ASN A 197 29.63 18.52 55.34
CA ASN A 197 28.71 18.07 56.42
C ASN A 197 29.07 16.74 57.10
N ASP A 198 30.20 16.11 56.80
CA ASP A 198 30.51 14.78 57.37
C ASP A 198 31.36 14.89 58.65
N VAL A 199 30.76 14.62 59.81
CA VAL A 199 31.49 14.49 61.10
C VAL A 199 32.19 13.13 61.08
N MET A 200 33.42 13.11 60.60
CA MET A 200 34.24 11.89 60.53
C MET A 200 34.85 11.53 61.89
N VAL A 201 34.41 10.41 62.47
CA VAL A 201 35.06 9.78 63.63
C VAL A 201 36.07 8.76 63.09
N LEU A 202 37.34 9.14 63.03
CA LEU A 202 38.43 8.31 62.49
C LEU A 202 39.38 7.89 63.61
N SER A 203 39.68 6.59 63.69
CA SER A 203 40.70 6.07 64.59
C SER A 203 42.10 6.51 64.11
N PRO A 204 43.00 6.99 65.00
CA PRO A 204 44.34 7.49 64.64
C PRO A 204 45.25 6.48 63.93
N GLU A 205 44.91 5.20 63.92
CA GLU A 205 45.68 4.10 63.33
C GLU A 205 45.16 3.66 61.95
N SER A 206 44.15 4.34 61.39
CA SER A 206 43.58 3.96 60.10
C SER A 206 44.59 4.09 58.95
N ASP A 207 44.63 3.07 58.08
CA ASP A 207 45.37 3.06 56.81
C ASP A 207 44.99 4.22 55.89
N PHE A 208 43.85 4.87 56.15
CA PHE A 208 43.39 6.04 55.43
C PHE A 208 44.43 7.16 55.47
N PHE A 209 45.11 7.46 56.59
CA PHE A 209 46.10 8.56 56.70
C PHE A 209 47.56 8.13 56.56
N ARG A 210 47.83 6.91 56.07
CA ARG A 210 49.20 6.35 56.00
C ARG A 210 50.20 7.27 55.31
N PHE A 211 49.78 8.00 54.27
CA PHE A 211 50.65 8.90 53.49
C PHE A 211 50.64 10.36 53.97
N MET A 212 49.79 10.72 54.94
CA MET A 212 49.80 12.03 55.61
C MET A 212 50.65 12.02 56.89
N LYS A 213 50.92 10.84 57.46
CA LYS A 213 51.86 10.68 58.56
C LYS A 213 53.28 10.85 58.02
N SER A 214 54.11 11.59 58.76
CA SER A 214 55.54 11.72 58.47
C SER A 214 56.18 10.34 58.31
N PRO A 215 57.21 10.17 57.46
CA PRO A 215 58.00 8.95 57.47
C PRO A 215 58.60 8.83 58.87
N GLU A 216 58.02 7.96 59.71
CA GLU A 216 58.65 7.61 60.97
C GLU A 216 59.95 6.89 60.61
N ASP A 217 61.05 7.54 60.98
CA ASP A 217 62.42 7.10 60.84
C ASP A 217 62.58 5.80 61.64
N THR A 218 62.18 4.68 61.04
CA THR A 218 62.47 3.35 61.56
C THR A 218 63.94 3.10 61.31
N VAL A 219 64.76 3.68 62.20
CA VAL A 219 66.17 3.38 62.37
C VAL A 219 66.27 1.87 62.63
N VAL A 220 66.52 1.13 61.56
CA VAL A 220 66.99 -0.25 61.63
C VAL A 220 68.31 -0.17 62.40
N GLY A 221 68.27 -0.60 63.66
CA GLY A 221 69.44 -0.77 64.48
C GLY A 221 70.44 -1.67 63.76
N ARG A 222 71.48 -1.06 63.20
CA ARG A 222 72.68 -1.76 62.75
C ARG A 222 73.32 -2.32 64.02
N ARG A 223 73.02 -3.58 64.33
CA ARG A 223 73.83 -4.39 65.25
C ARG A 223 74.88 -5.11 64.42
N THR A 224 76.11 -4.96 64.89
CA THR A 224 77.37 -5.58 64.50
C THR A 224 77.25 -7.05 64.14
#